data_AF-A0A815VFW3-F1
#
_entry.id   AF-A0A815VFW3-F1
#
_cell.length_a   1.000
_cell.length_b   1.000
_cell.length_c   1.000
_cell.angle_alpha   90.00
_cell.angle_beta   90.00
_cell.angle_gamma   90.00
#
_symmetry.space_group_name_H-M   'P 1'
#
loop_
_entity.id
_entity.type
_entity.pdbx_description
1 polymer ?
#
loop_
_entity_poly.entity_id
_entity_poly.type
_entity_poly.pdbx_seq_one_letter_code
_entity_poly.pdbx_strand_id
1 'polypeptide(L)' 'MAKSRGGSAGDGGDAADRVYNQILTEMDGMRAKNKVFVIGATTRKIIMHKAILQLDRLDHLIYIPLPDAQVQ' A
#
# COMPACT_ATOMS: atom_id res chain seq x y z
N MET A 1 -19.33 17.51 25.30
CA MET A 1 -19.49 16.13 24.81
C MET A 1 -18.12 15.62 24.35
N ALA A 2 -17.42 14.87 25.18
CA ALA A 2 -16.17 14.21 24.80
C ALA A 2 -16.50 12.79 24.33
N LYS A 3 -16.21 12.49 23.06
CA LYS A 3 -16.45 11.17 22.46
C LYS A 3 -15.44 10.19 23.05
N SER A 4 -15.94 9.28 23.89
CA SER A 4 -15.20 8.14 24.42
C SER A 4 -14.69 7.29 23.25
N ARG A 5 -13.37 7.19 23.13
CA ARG A 5 -12.73 6.19 22.27
C ARG A 5 -12.92 4.83 22.96
N GLY A 6 -13.96 4.12 22.53
CA GLY A 6 -14.30 2.77 22.99
C GLY A 6 -13.12 1.81 22.86
N GLY A 7 -12.98 0.95 23.87
CA GLY A 7 -11.86 0.03 24.01
C GLY A 7 -12.01 -1.30 23.25
N SER A 8 -10.83 -1.89 23.05
CA SER A 8 -10.47 -3.32 23.11
C SER A 8 -11.22 -4.33 22.24
N ALA A 9 -10.59 -4.79 21.14
CA ALA A 9 -10.76 -6.14 20.58
C ALA A 9 -9.65 -6.51 19.56
N GLY A 10 -8.70 -7.40 19.92
CA GLY A 10 -7.97 -8.26 18.96
C GLY A 10 -6.54 -7.84 18.56
N ASP A 11 -5.56 -8.20 19.39
CA ASP A 11 -4.13 -7.81 19.35
C ASP A 11 -3.27 -8.44 18.21
N GLY A 12 -3.83 -8.64 17.00
CA GLY A 12 -3.07 -9.22 15.88
C GLY A 12 -3.43 -8.68 14.50
N GLY A 13 -4.74 -8.64 14.17
CA GLY A 13 -5.21 -8.03 12.92
C GLY A 13 -5.15 -6.51 12.94
N ASP A 14 -5.47 -5.91 14.09
CA ASP A 14 -5.53 -4.46 14.27
C ASP A 14 -4.15 -3.80 14.11
N ALA A 15 -3.07 -4.51 14.48
CA ALA A 15 -1.70 -4.01 14.28
C ALA A 15 -1.35 -3.89 12.80
N ALA A 16 -1.64 -4.92 12.00
CA ALA A 16 -1.40 -4.89 10.56
C ALA A 16 -2.25 -3.80 9.89
N ASP A 17 -3.52 -3.68 10.25
CA ASP A 17 -4.43 -2.67 9.71
C ASP A 17 -3.97 -1.24 10.04
N ARG A 18 -3.45 -1.00 11.25
CA ARG A 18 -2.86 0.30 11.63
C ARG A 18 -1.61 0.62 10.81
N VAL A 19 -0.73 -0.35 10.59
CA VAL A 19 0.46 -0.16 9.74
C VAL A 19 0.05 0.13 8.29
N TYR A 20 -0.95 -0.59 7.77
CA TYR A 20 -1.50 -0.30 6.43
C TYR A 20 -2.04 1.12 6.34
N ASN A 21 -2.87 1.54 7.30
CA ASN A 21 -3.43 2.89 7.31
C ASN A 21 -2.36 3.98 7.43
N GLN A 22 -1.28 3.72 8.18
CA GLN A 22 -0.15 4.64 8.25
C GLN A 22 0.55 4.78 6.91
N ILE A 23 0.84 3.66 6.23
CA ILE A 23 1.47 3.68 4.91
C ILE A 23 0.61 4.45 3.90
N LEU A 24 -0.71 4.25 3.92
CA LEU A 24 -1.63 4.99 3.06
C LEU A 24 -1.59 6.51 3.34
N THR A 25 -1.57 6.90 4.62
CA THR A 25 -1.52 8.31 5.03
C THR A 25 -0.21 8.98 4.61
N GLU A 26 0.92 8.28 4.78
CA GLU A 26 2.23 8.77 4.34
C GLU A 26 2.32 8.86 2.81
N MET A 27 1.77 7.89 2.07
CA MET A 27 1.70 7.94 0.61
C MET A 27 0.91 9.15 0.12
N ASP A 28 -0.25 9.43 0.73
CA ASP A 28 -1.06 10.60 0.42
C ASP A 28 -0.30 11.91 0.74
N GLY A 29 0.48 11.94 1.83
CA GLY A 29 1.32 13.08 2.22
C GLY A 29 2.57 13.30 1.34
N MET A 30 3.20 12.23 0.85
CA MET A 30 4.35 12.31 -0.06
C MET A 30 3.95 12.81 -1.44
N ARG A 31 2.74 12.46 -1.90
CA ARG A 31 2.19 12.92 -3.18
C ARG A 31 1.97 14.43 -3.23
N ALA A 32 1.63 15.06 -2.11
CA ALA A 32 1.54 16.53 -2.02
C ALA A 32 2.89 17.23 -2.28
N LYS A 33 4.00 16.48 -2.25
CA LYS A 33 5.34 16.96 -2.60
C LYS A 33 5.62 16.53 -4.05
N ASN A 34 5.56 17.46 -5.01
CA ASN A 34 5.69 17.25 -6.47
C ASN A 34 7.04 16.65 -6.98
N LYS A 35 7.82 15.96 -6.16
CA LYS A 35 9.15 15.42 -6.49
C LYS A 35 9.40 14.00 -5.97
N VAL A 36 8.39 13.31 -5.43
CA VAL A 36 8.55 11.96 -4.88
C VAL A 36 7.76 10.95 -5.71
N PHE A 37 8.45 9.90 -6.16
CA PHE A 37 7.86 8.75 -6.82
C PHE A 37 7.87 7.56 -5.86
N VAL A 38 6.75 6.84 -5.75
CA VAL A 38 6.62 5.65 -4.90
C VAL A 38 6.50 4.42 -5.79
N ILE A 39 7.38 3.44 -5.61
CA ILE A 39 7.39 2.19 -6.36
C ILE A 39 7.28 1.03 -5.38
N GLY A 40 6.27 0.19 -5.55
CA GLY A 40 6.09 -1.06 -4.81
C GLY A 40 6.43 -2.27 -5.68
N ALA A 41 7.14 -3.25 -5.12
CA ALA A 41 7.43 -4.52 -5.78
C ALA A 41 6.91 -5.69 -4.94
N THR A 42 6.29 -6.68 -5.59
CA THR A 42 5.82 -7.92 -4.94
C THR A 42 6.20 -9.13 -5.78
N THR A 43 6.70 -10.18 -5.12
CA THR A 43 6.93 -11.50 -5.75
C THR A 43 5.69 -12.37 -5.76
N ARG A 44 4.66 -12.03 -4.95
CA ARG A 44 3.37 -12.71 -4.93
C ARG A 44 2.39 -11.96 -5.82
N LYS A 45 1.73 -12.69 -6.72
CA LYS A 45 0.68 -12.17 -7.61
C LYS A 45 -0.50 -11.69 -6.75
N ILE A 46 -0.64 -10.36 -6.65
CA ILE A 46 -1.73 -9.55 -6.09
C ILE A 46 -2.48 -10.20 -4.91
N ILE A 47 -1.80 -10.28 -3.76
CA ILE A 47 -2.48 -10.29 -2.45
C ILE A 47 -2.11 -8.96 -1.81
N MET A 48 -2.81 -7.89 -2.19
CA MET A 48 -2.61 -6.54 -1.66
C MET A 48 -3.94 -5.91 -1.24
N HIS A 49 -3.88 -5.02 -0.24
CA HIS A 49 -5.04 -4.30 0.22
C HIS A 49 -5.59 -3.39 -0.89
N LYS A 50 -6.91 -3.46 -1.17
CA LYS A 50 -7.57 -2.75 -2.28
C LYS A 50 -7.31 -1.24 -2.27
N ALA A 51 -7.16 -0.65 -1.07
CA ALA A 51 -6.90 0.79 -0.92
C ALA A 51 -5.52 1.23 -1.45
N ILE A 52 -4.55 0.33 -1.60
CA ILE A 52 -3.24 0.64 -2.18
C ILE A 52 -3.34 0.76 -3.71
N LEU A 53 -4.24 -0.02 -4.34
CA LEU A 53 -4.46 -0.06 -5.79
C LEU A 53 -5.44 1.02 -6.27
N GLN A 54 -5.94 1.87 -5.37
CA GLN A 54 -6.87 2.92 -5.73
C GLN A 54 -6.16 4.00 -6.54
N LEU A 55 -6.94 4.66 -7.42
CA LEU A 55 -6.48 5.79 -8.20
C LEU A 55 -5.73 6.78 -7.29
N ASP A 56 -4.59 7.25 -7.78
CA ASP A 56 -3.64 8.13 -7.10
C ASP A 56 -2.69 7.52 -6.04
N ARG A 57 -2.66 6.20 -5.85
CA ARG A 57 -1.67 5.51 -5.00
C ARG A 57 -0.75 4.62 -5.84
N LEU A 58 -0.93 3.30 -5.83
CA LEU A 58 -0.27 2.38 -6.78
C LEU A 58 -1.23 2.09 -7.93
N ASP A 59 -1.45 3.09 -8.77
CA ASP A 59 -2.35 3.04 -9.93
C ASP A 59 -1.72 2.32 -11.13
N HIS A 60 -0.41 2.41 -11.29
CA HIS A 60 0.33 1.74 -12.37
C HIS A 60 0.87 0.37 -11.94
N LEU A 61 0.28 -0.69 -12.48
CA LEU A 61 0.75 -2.06 -12.30
C LEU A 61 1.62 -2.50 -13.49
N ILE A 62 2.91 -2.70 -13.23
CA ILE A 62 3.87 -3.21 -14.22
C ILE A 62 4.16 -4.67 -13.91
N TYR A 63 3.78 -5.57 -14.81
CA TYR A 63 4.16 -6.99 -14.73
C TYR A 63 5.51 -7.20 -15.40
N ILE A 64 6.45 -7.80 -14.66
CA ILE A 64 7.75 -8.20 -15.18
C ILE A 64 7.66 -9.71 -15.50
N PRO A 65 7.56 -10.09 -16.79
CA PRO A 65 7.60 -11.49 -17.17
C PRO A 65 9.00 -12.07 -16.96
N LEU A 66 9.10 -13.40 -16.99
CA LEU A 66 10.40 -14.05 -17.09
C LEU A 66 11.11 -13.58 -18.37
N PRO A 67 12.44 -13.44 -18.37
CA PRO A 67 13.17 -13.06 -19.57
C PRO A 67 12.95 -14.11 -20.65
N ASP A 68 12.69 -13.66 -21.88
CA ASP A 68 12.63 -14.55 -23.01
C ASP A 68 14.02 -15.18 -23.23
N ALA A 69 14.05 -16.47 -23.55
CA ALA A 69 15.28 -17.22 -23.80
C ALA A 69 16.09 -16.72 -25.03
N GLN A 70 15.67 -15.62 -25.64
CA GLN A 70 16.28 -15.03 -26.84
C GLN A 70 17.07 -13.74 -26.55
N VAL A 71 17.34 -13.41 -25.27
CA VAL A 71 18.39 -12.44 -24.96
C VAL A 71 19.72 -13.16 -25.03
N GLN A 72 20.28 -13.16 -26.24
CA GLN A 72 21.56 -13.76 -26.60
C GLN A 72 22.72 -12.82 -26.28
#